data_AF-A0A6V7JB24-F1
#
_entry.id   AF-A0A6V7JB24-F1
#
_cell.length_a   1.000
_cell.length_b   1.000
_cell.length_c   1.000
_cell.angle_alpha   90.00
_cell.angle_beta   90.00
_cell.angle_gamma   90.00
#
_symmetry.space_group_name_H-M   'P 1'
#
loop_
_entity.id
_entity.type
_entity.pdbx_description
1 polymer ?
#
loop_
_entity_poly.entity_id
_entity_poly.type
_entity_poly.pdbx_seq_one_letter_code
_entity_poly.pdbx_strand_id
1 'polypeptide(L)'
;SGMFIGPVSTVPIVLFSGFFIKYTAMPYYLSWLSYASFIRYGFEGAMITVFGYNRKRLHCREDYCHYREPKKFLEEMAMSKSVYWIDAVALIGFLLLLRISTYFVLRLKIRSLR
;
A
#
# COMPACT_ATOMS: atom_id res chain seq x y z
N SER A 1 -22.00 -10.35 13.38
CA SER A 1 -21.21 -9.18 13.81
C SER A 1 -19.91 -8.91 13.03
N GLY A 2 -19.49 -9.76 12.07
CA GLY A 2 -18.23 -9.53 11.32
C GLY A 2 -18.29 -8.47 10.20
N MET A 3 -19.49 -8.17 9.68
CA MET A 3 -19.66 -7.26 8.54
C MET A 3 -19.37 -5.79 8.86
N PHE A 4 -19.43 -5.38 10.13
CA PHE A 4 -19.11 -4.00 10.55
C PHE A 4 -17.61 -3.78 10.77
N ILE A 5 -16.91 -4.82 11.22
CA ILE A 5 -15.47 -4.73 11.54
C ILE A 5 -14.62 -4.61 10.28
N GLY A 6 -15.04 -5.24 9.17
CA GLY A 6 -14.34 -5.17 7.88
C GLY A 6 -14.19 -3.73 7.36
N PRO A 7 -15.28 -2.99 7.13
CA PRO A 7 -15.21 -1.60 6.66
C PRO A 7 -14.49 -0.68 7.64
N VAL A 8 -14.80 -0.79 8.95
CA VAL A 8 -14.20 0.06 9.99
C VAL A 8 -12.67 -0.12 10.05
N SER A 9 -12.16 -1.33 9.86
CA SER A 9 -10.72 -1.58 9.82
C SER A 9 -10.07 -1.22 8.48
N THR A 10 -10.79 -1.35 7.36
CA THR A 10 -10.23 -1.07 6.02
C THR A 10 -10.06 0.43 5.77
N VAL A 11 -10.99 1.26 6.23
CA VAL A 11 -10.94 2.72 6.04
C VAL A 11 -9.61 3.34 6.50
N PRO A 12 -9.12 3.14 7.75
CA PRO A 12 -7.84 3.70 8.16
C PRO A 12 -6.66 3.10 7.38
N ILE A 13 -6.69 1.80 7.03
CA ILE A 13 -5.63 1.16 6.24
C ILE A 13 -5.48 1.82 4.86
N VAL A 14 -6.59 2.15 4.20
CA VAL A 14 -6.57 2.85 2.90
C VAL A 14 -6.13 4.30 3.05
N LEU A 15 -6.60 5.01 4.07
CA LEU A 15 -6.23 6.41 4.32
C LEU A 15 -4.71 6.57 4.49
N PHE A 16 -4.08 5.63 5.22
CA PHE A 16 -2.64 5.64 5.50
C PHE A 16 -1.79 4.84 4.49
N SER A 17 -2.37 4.39 3.38
CA SER A 17 -1.67 3.62 2.34
C SER A 17 -0.78 4.45 1.40
N GLY A 18 -0.79 5.78 1.52
CA GLY A 18 -0.11 6.67 0.56
C GLY A 18 -0.97 7.08 -0.63
N PHE A 19 -2.21 6.55 -0.74
CA PHE A 19 -3.18 6.95 -1.79
C PHE A 19 -3.85 8.30 -1.49
N PHE A 20 -4.36 8.51 -0.27
CA PHE A 20 -5.04 9.75 0.13
C PHE A 20 -4.10 10.78 0.78
N ILE A 21 -3.16 10.32 1.60
CA ILE A 21 -2.20 11.17 2.32
C ILE A 21 -0.80 10.90 1.77
N LYS A 22 -0.12 11.96 1.31
CA LYS A 22 1.28 11.87 0.85
C LYS A 22 2.20 11.43 2.00
N TYR A 23 3.20 10.60 1.71
CA TYR A 23 4.19 10.13 2.70
C TYR A 23 4.92 11.27 3.43
N THR A 24 5.18 12.39 2.75
CA THR A 24 5.86 13.55 3.32
C THR A 24 4.99 14.36 4.29
N ALA A 25 3.67 14.23 4.20
CA ALA A 25 2.72 14.91 5.09
C ALA A 25 2.33 14.05 6.30
N MET A 26 2.80 12.81 6.40
CA MET A 26 2.47 11.90 7.50
C MET A 26 3.25 12.25 8.78
N PRO A 27 2.57 12.50 9.91
CA PRO A 27 3.24 12.68 11.20
C PRO A 27 3.87 11.36 11.67
N TYR A 28 5.02 11.44 12.34
CA TYR A 28 5.83 10.29 12.78
C TYR A 28 5.02 9.23 13.56
N TYR A 29 4.09 9.68 14.40
CA TYR A 29 3.20 8.81 15.20
C TYR A 29 2.26 7.94 14.37
N LEU A 30 1.95 8.30 13.12
CA LEU A 30 1.10 7.52 12.22
C LEU A 30 1.91 6.71 11.21
N SER A 31 3.24 6.91 11.16
CA SER A 31 4.12 6.22 10.22
C SER A 31 4.13 4.71 10.41
N TRP A 32 4.11 4.22 11.65
CA TRP A 32 4.06 2.77 11.95
C TRP A 32 2.81 2.10 11.38
N LEU A 33 1.66 2.80 11.38
CA LEU A 33 0.40 2.28 10.87
C LEU A 33 0.44 2.17 9.34
N SER A 34 1.13 3.10 8.67
CA SER A 34 1.42 2.99 7.25
C SER A 34 2.27 1.75 6.96
N TYR A 35 3.36 1.52 7.71
CA TYR A 35 4.20 0.32 7.53
C TYR A 35 3.46 -1.00 7.78
N ALA A 36 2.45 -1.01 8.65
CA ALA A 36 1.58 -2.17 8.89
C ALA A 36 0.53 -2.39 7.78
N SER A 37 0.31 -1.42 6.90
CA SER A 37 -0.74 -1.46 5.89
C SER A 37 -0.27 -2.17 4.61
N PHE A 38 -0.77 -3.38 4.36
CA PHE A 38 -0.50 -4.14 3.12
C PHE A 38 -0.88 -3.35 1.85
N ILE A 39 -1.89 -2.49 1.92
CA ILE A 39 -2.34 -1.63 0.80
C ILE A 39 -1.25 -0.66 0.38
N ARG A 40 -0.40 -0.18 1.30
CA ARG A 40 0.72 0.72 0.96
C ARG A 40 1.69 0.05 -0.02
N TYR A 41 2.12 -1.18 0.29
CA TYR A 41 3.06 -1.93 -0.56
C TYR A 41 2.43 -2.29 -1.91
N GLY A 42 1.13 -2.60 -1.93
CA GLY A 42 0.39 -2.83 -3.18
C GLY A 42 0.29 -1.59 -4.06
N PHE A 43 -0.02 -0.44 -3.46
CA PHE A 43 -0.11 0.83 -4.18
C PHE A 43 1.25 1.29 -4.69
N GLU A 44 2.29 1.18 -3.85
CA GLU A 44 3.68 1.49 -4.20
C GLU A 44 4.17 0.63 -5.38
N GLY A 45 3.98 -0.69 -5.32
CA GLY A 45 4.30 -1.59 -6.43
C GLY A 45 3.51 -1.29 -7.71
N ALA A 46 2.23 -0.94 -7.60
CA ALA A 46 1.41 -0.54 -8.75
C ALA A 46 1.91 0.77 -9.40
N MET A 47 2.27 1.77 -8.59
CA MET A 47 2.79 3.03 -9.09
C MET A 47 4.15 2.86 -9.79
N ILE A 48 5.06 2.07 -9.21
CA ILE A 48 6.38 1.81 -9.80
C ILE A 48 6.25 1.02 -11.11
N THR A 49 5.31 0.08 -11.20
CA THR A 49 5.10 -0.70 -12.44
C THR A 49 4.48 0.13 -13.56
N VAL A 50 3.56 1.06 -13.24
CA VAL A 50 2.89 1.92 -14.23
C VAL A 50 3.78 3.10 -14.67
N PHE A 51 4.40 3.78 -13.70
CA PHE A 51 5.10 5.06 -13.90
C PHE A 51 6.64 4.94 -13.84
N GLY A 52 7.18 3.82 -13.36
CA GLY A 52 8.63 3.59 -13.22
C GLY A 52 9.31 3.06 -14.49
N TYR A 53 10.42 2.34 -14.30
CA TYR A 53 11.16 1.61 -15.35
C TYR A 53 11.42 2.38 -16.67
N ASN A 54 11.89 3.63 -16.59
CA ASN A 54 12.18 4.48 -17.75
C ASN A 54 11.02 4.59 -18.77
N ARG A 55 9.78 4.65 -18.27
CA ARG A 55 8.59 4.96 -19.07
C ARG A 55 8.80 6.24 -19.90
N LYS A 56 8.43 6.19 -21.17
CA LYS A 56 8.39 7.37 -22.06
C LYS A 56 7.43 8.43 -21.51
N ARG A 57 7.70 9.70 -21.82
CA ARG A 57 6.86 10.83 -21.44
C ARG A 57 5.40 10.60 -21.83
N LEU A 58 4.47 10.95 -20.94
CA LEU A 58 3.04 10.81 -21.21
C LEU A 58 2.61 11.82 -22.28
N HIS A 59 1.60 11.45 -23.06
CA HIS A 59 1.01 12.34 -24.05
C HIS A 59 0.12 13.37 -23.34
N CYS A 60 0.45 14.66 -23.45
CA CYS A 60 -0.36 15.76 -22.94
C CYS A 60 -0.88 16.57 -24.13
N ARG A 61 -2.15 16.99 -24.07
CA ARG A 61 -2.80 17.82 -25.10
C ARG A 61 -2.61 19.32 -24.89
N GLU A 62 -2.22 19.74 -23.68
CA GLU A 62 -2.03 21.13 -23.29
C GLU A 62 -0.54 21.51 -23.29
N ASP A 63 -0.25 22.80 -23.49
CA ASP A 63 1.12 23.33 -23.55
C ASP A 63 1.87 23.20 -22.20
N TYR A 64 1.15 23.27 -21.08
CA TYR A 64 1.70 23.05 -19.75
C TYR A 64 1.20 21.73 -19.15
N CYS A 65 2.11 20.81 -18.87
CA CYS A 65 1.81 19.51 -18.28
C CYS A 65 2.83 19.16 -17.20
N HIS A 66 2.49 19.43 -15.94
CA HIS A 66 3.40 19.22 -14.80
C HIS A 66 3.82 17.75 -14.65
N TYR A 67 2.92 16.81 -14.93
CA TYR A 67 3.14 15.36 -14.81
C TYR A 67 3.52 14.67 -16.13
N ARG A 68 4.02 15.43 -17.11
CA ARG A 68 4.51 14.88 -18.39
C ARG A 68 5.60 13.83 -18.18
N GLU A 69 6.43 14.03 -17.16
CA GLU A 69 7.43 13.07 -16.71
C GLU A 69 6.88 12.24 -15.54
N PRO A 70 6.70 10.92 -15.73
CA PRO A 70 6.13 10.07 -14.69
C PRO A 70 7.05 9.97 -13.45
N LYS A 71 8.35 10.23 -13.60
CA LYS A 71 9.31 10.33 -12.50
C LYS A 71 8.96 11.45 -11.51
N LYS A 72 8.41 12.58 -11.99
CA LYS A 72 8.01 13.71 -11.13
C LYS A 72 6.82 13.34 -10.25
N PHE A 73 5.87 12.60 -10.80
CA PHE A 73 4.75 12.07 -10.03
C PHE A 73 5.20 11.08 -8.94
N LEU A 74 6.14 10.18 -9.26
CA LEU A 74 6.72 9.25 -8.28
C LEU A 74 7.54 9.96 -7.19
N GLU A 75 8.21 11.06 -7.53
CA GLU A 75 8.96 11.90 -6.59
C GLU A 75 8.02 12.63 -5.60
N GLU A 76 6.93 13.19 -6.11
CA GLU A 76 5.86 13.83 -5.31
C GLU A 76 5.21 12.84 -4.31
N MET A 77 5.06 11.58 -4.72
CA MET A 77 4.52 10.51 -3.86
C MET A 77 5.58 9.84 -2.98
N ALA A 78 6.85 10.27 -3.03
CA ALA A 78 7.97 9.68 -2.30
C ALA A 78 8.23 8.17 -2.59
N MET A 79 7.88 7.70 -3.79
CA MET A 79 8.06 6.32 -4.26
C MET A 79 9.17 6.18 -5.33
N SER A 80 9.93 7.24 -5.57
CA SER A 80 10.95 7.25 -6.64
C SER A 80 12.15 6.33 -6.37
N LYS A 81 12.39 5.95 -5.12
CA LYS A 81 13.53 5.12 -4.68
C LYS A 81 13.15 3.69 -4.30
N SER A 82 11.87 3.32 -4.32
CA SER A 82 11.46 1.98 -3.91
C SER A 82 11.68 0.94 -4.99
N VAL A 83 11.85 -0.30 -4.52
CA VAL A 83 12.20 -1.44 -5.34
C VAL A 83 11.01 -2.39 -5.32
N TYR A 84 10.43 -2.63 -6.50
CA TYR A 84 9.28 -3.51 -6.70
C TYR A 84 9.40 -4.87 -5.99
N TRP A 85 10.59 -5.48 -5.99
CA TRP A 85 10.83 -6.77 -5.36
C TRP A 85 10.63 -6.75 -3.84
N ILE A 86 10.95 -5.63 -3.19
CA ILE A 86 10.78 -5.49 -1.74
C ILE A 86 9.28 -5.46 -1.42
N ASP A 87 8.50 -4.70 -2.19
CA ASP A 87 7.05 -4.61 -2.03
C ASP A 87 6.36 -5.96 -2.29
N ALA A 88 6.81 -6.69 -3.32
CA ALA A 88 6.31 -8.02 -3.63
C ALA A 88 6.57 -9.02 -2.50
N VAL A 89 7.79 -9.06 -1.96
CA VAL A 89 8.14 -9.94 -0.83
C VAL A 89 7.36 -9.56 0.42
N ALA A 90 7.20 -8.26 0.71
CA ALA A 90 6.41 -7.78 1.83
C ALA A 90 4.94 -8.25 1.73
N LEU A 91 4.31 -8.11 0.56
CA LEU A 91 2.94 -8.56 0.31
C LEU A 91 2.78 -10.08 0.51
N ILE A 92 3.72 -10.87 -0.01
CA ILE A 92 3.72 -12.33 0.19
C ILE A 92 3.85 -12.65 1.68
N GLY A 93 4.74 -11.96 2.39
CA GLY A 93 4.89 -12.06 3.84
C GLY A 93 3.58 -11.78 4.59
N PHE A 94 2.90 -10.67 4.28
CA PHE A 94 1.59 -10.35 4.86
C PHE A 94 0.53 -11.40 4.57
N LEU A 95 0.49 -11.94 3.34
CA LEU A 95 -0.46 -13.00 2.98
C LEU A 95 -0.23 -14.25 3.83
N LEU A 96 1.01 -14.68 4.00
CA LEU A 96 1.35 -15.84 4.84
C LEU A 96 1.01 -15.57 6.30
N LEU A 97 1.35 -14.39 6.84
CA LEU A 97 1.03 -14.00 8.21
C LEU A 97 -0.48 -14.02 8.48
N LEU A 98 -1.30 -13.48 7.56
CA LEU A 98 -2.75 -13.48 7.68
C LEU A 98 -3.33 -14.89 7.60
N ARG A 99 -2.79 -15.75 6.72
CA ARG A 99 -3.19 -17.16 6.62
C ARG A 99 -2.88 -17.93 7.90
N ILE A 100 -1.66 -17.79 8.43
CA ILE A 100 -1.25 -18.41 9.69
C ILE A 100 -2.09 -17.90 10.85
N SER A 101 -2.32 -16.58 10.94
CA SER A 101 -3.14 -15.98 11.98
C SER A 101 -4.57 -16.50 11.94
N THR A 102 -5.18 -16.54 10.75
CA THR A 102 -6.54 -17.08 10.56
C THR A 102 -6.61 -18.55 10.94
N TYR A 103 -5.62 -19.34 10.53
CA TYR A 103 -5.52 -20.75 10.90
C TYR A 103 -5.43 -20.93 12.41
N PHE A 104 -4.60 -20.14 13.08
CA PHE A 104 -4.43 -20.18 14.53
C PHE A 104 -5.71 -19.79 15.27
N VAL A 105 -6.37 -18.69 14.86
CA VAL A 105 -7.67 -18.26 15.42
C VAL A 105 -8.73 -19.35 15.23
N LEU A 106 -8.79 -19.96 14.04
CA LEU A 106 -9.73 -21.06 13.79
C LEU A 106 -9.44 -22.27 14.67
N ARG A 107 -8.17 -22.64 14.84
CA ARG A 107 -7.74 -23.75 15.70
C ARG A 107 -8.05 -23.48 17.18
N LEU A 108 -7.81 -22.26 17.67
CA LEU A 108 -8.17 -21.84 19.02
C LEU A 108 -9.67 -21.90 19.25
N LYS A 109 -10.47 -21.42 18.29
CA LYS A 109 -11.94 -21.47 18.38
C LYS A 109 -12.46 -22.91 18.41
N ILE A 110 -11.91 -23.80 17.56
CA ILE A 110 -12.25 -25.23 17.58
C ILE A 110 -11.89 -25.86 18.94
N ARG A 111 -10.73 -25.52 19.51
CA ARG A 111 -10.31 -26.03 20.82
C ARG A 111 -11.14 -25.48 21.98
N SER A 112 -11.62 -24.24 21.88
CA SER A 112 -12.48 -23.60 22.88
C SER A 112 -13.93 -24.09 22.83
N LEU A 113 -14.39 -24.64 21.70
CA LEU A 113 -15.73 -25.22 21.54
C LEU A 113 -15.82 -26.68 22.01
N ARG A 114 -14.69 -27.30 22.36
CA ARG A 114 -14.60 -28.64 22.94
C ARG A 114 -14.36 -28.53 24.43
#